data_AF-A0A0B1SZC8-F1
#
_entry.id   AF-A0A0B1SZC8-F1
#
_cell.length_a   1.000
_cell.length_b   1.000
_cell.length_c   1.000
_cell.angle_alpha   90.00
_cell.angle_beta   90.00
_cell.angle_gamma   90.00
#
_symmetry.space_group_name_H-M   'P 1'
#
loop_
_entity.id
_entity.type
_entity.pdbx_description
1 polymer ?
#
loop_
_entity_poly.entity_id
_entity_poly.type
_entity_poly.pdbx_seq_one_letter_code
_entity_poly.pdbx_strand_id
1 'polypeptide(L)'
;MCSTATCYTRVICQSDVPVFIPSTAHVLVEGKNVSIYTPSSSHVVFKPDDSESRIRRKPRSPEVPEEGIVVIYAADMRKFNEWVQVVITDNMKVYCEGGSSVYFSPNSTATVYQLLKNVV
;
A
#
# COMPACT_ATOMS: atom_id res chain seq x y z
N MET A 1 7.09 20.43 -27.01
CA MET A 1 6.17 19.50 -26.31
C MET A 1 5.85 20.11 -24.96
N CYS A 2 4.61 20.52 -24.70
CA CYS A 2 4.20 20.92 -23.36
C CYS A 2 3.83 19.65 -22.59
N SER A 3 4.61 19.31 -21.57
CA SER A 3 4.23 18.27 -20.62
C SER A 3 3.17 18.86 -19.68
N THR A 4 1.91 18.44 -19.83
CA THR A 4 0.91 18.68 -18.79
C THR A 4 1.19 17.69 -17.67
N ALA A 5 1.95 18.12 -16.66
CA ALA A 5 2.18 17.31 -15.49
C ALA A 5 0.82 16.96 -14.84
N THR A 6 0.51 15.68 -14.76
CA THR A 6 -0.66 15.19 -14.04
C THR A 6 -0.51 15.54 -12.56
N CYS A 7 -1.53 16.17 -11.98
CA CYS A 7 -1.55 16.46 -10.55
C CYS A 7 -1.54 15.14 -9.75
N TYR A 8 -0.90 15.15 -8.58
CA TYR A 8 -0.88 14.01 -7.68
C TYR A 8 -0.86 14.47 -6.23
N THR A 9 -1.52 13.70 -5.38
CA THR A 9 -1.51 13.89 -3.93
C THR A 9 -0.68 12.78 -3.30
N ARG A 10 0.20 13.14 -2.36
CA ARG A 10 1.01 12.18 -1.59
C ARG A 10 0.67 12.26 -0.12
N VAL A 11 0.36 11.12 0.48
CA VAL A 11 0.15 10.95 1.92
C VAL A 11 1.31 10.13 2.47
N ILE A 12 2.09 10.70 3.38
CA ILE A 12 3.15 9.97 4.08
C ILE A 12 2.56 9.48 5.39
N CYS A 13 2.48 8.16 5.54
CA CYS A 13 1.96 7.54 6.75
C CYS A 13 3.12 7.20 7.67
N GLN A 14 3.01 7.61 8.93
CA GLN A 14 3.87 7.17 10.03
C GLN A 14 2.98 6.97 11.25
N SER A 15 2.78 5.72 11.64
CA SER A 15 1.80 5.35 12.65
C SER A 15 2.17 4.04 13.33
N ASP A 16 1.98 3.99 14.65
CA ASP A 16 2.10 2.77 15.46
C ASP A 16 0.82 1.92 15.41
N VAL A 17 -0.30 2.52 14.99
CA VAL A 17 -1.56 1.81 14.73
C VAL A 17 -1.69 1.46 13.25
N PRO A 18 -2.38 0.35 12.90
CA PRO A 18 -2.57 -0.03 11.51
C PRO A 18 -3.26 1.04 10.66
N VAL A 19 -2.96 1.04 9.36
CA VAL A 19 -3.58 1.96 8.39
C VAL A 19 -4.35 1.15 7.34
N PHE A 20 -5.60 1.52 7.09
CA PHE A 20 -6.42 1.02 5.98
C PHE A 20 -6.32 1.96 4.78
N ILE A 21 -5.96 1.40 3.62
CA ILE A 21 -5.75 2.12 2.37
C ILE A 21 -6.82 1.73 1.35
N PRO A 22 -7.53 2.71 0.79
CA PRO A 22 -8.56 2.46 -0.21
C PRO A 22 -7.94 2.02 -1.55
N SER A 23 -8.73 1.26 -2.30
CA SER A 23 -8.39 0.69 -3.62
C SER A 23 -7.97 1.73 -4.67
N THR A 24 -8.41 2.98 -4.50
CA THR A 24 -8.13 4.11 -5.39
C THR A 24 -6.72 4.70 -5.21
N ALA A 25 -5.99 4.30 -4.17
CA ALA A 25 -4.65 4.77 -3.90
C ALA A 25 -3.57 3.79 -4.34
N HIS A 26 -2.45 4.33 -4.80
CA HIS A 26 -1.22 3.59 -5.05
C HIS A 26 -0.39 3.54 -3.77
N VAL A 27 0.17 2.38 -3.45
CA VAL A 27 0.99 2.19 -2.24
C VAL A 27 2.46 2.16 -2.63
N LEU A 28 3.26 3.05 -2.05
CA LEU A 28 4.71 3.03 -2.15
C LEU A 28 5.30 2.70 -0.78
N VAL A 29 6.07 1.61 -0.71
CA VAL A 29 6.72 1.15 0.51
C VAL A 29 8.17 1.62 0.48
N GLU A 30 8.47 2.62 1.31
CA GLU A 30 9.85 3.12 1.50
C GLU A 30 10.47 2.57 2.78
N GLY A 31 9.64 2.18 3.74
CA GLY A 31 10.08 1.71 5.04
C GLY A 31 10.59 0.27 5.09
N LYS A 32 11.15 -0.06 6.24
CA LYS A 32 11.64 -1.38 6.65
C LYS A 32 10.70 -2.02 7.66
N ASN A 33 10.70 -3.35 7.68
CA ASN A 33 9.90 -4.19 8.57
C ASN A 33 8.40 -3.90 8.48
N VAL A 34 7.93 -3.58 7.27
CA VAL A 34 6.52 -3.26 7.02
C VAL A 34 5.70 -4.55 6.87
N SER A 35 4.52 -4.59 7.46
CA SER A 35 3.54 -5.67 7.23
C SER A 35 2.42 -5.16 6.32
N ILE A 36 2.24 -5.80 5.17
CA ILE A 36 1.25 -5.38 4.16
C ILE A 36 0.25 -6.51 3.98
N TYR A 37 -1.02 -6.21 4.22
CA TYR A 37 -2.14 -7.12 4.10
C TYR A 37 -2.93 -6.74 2.85
N THR A 38 -2.85 -7.55 1.80
CA THR A 38 -3.38 -7.20 0.48
C THR A 38 -4.18 -8.36 -0.09
N PRO A 39 -5.38 -8.13 -0.67
CA PRO A 39 -6.13 -9.18 -1.36
C PRO A 39 -5.34 -9.82 -2.50
N SER A 40 -5.67 -11.07 -2.81
CA SER A 40 -5.08 -11.78 -3.95
C SER A 40 -5.26 -11.07 -5.30
N SER A 41 -6.25 -10.17 -5.39
CA SER A 41 -6.53 -9.32 -6.55
C SER A 41 -5.57 -8.12 -6.72
N SER A 42 -4.66 -7.88 -5.76
CA SER A 42 -3.77 -6.71 -5.77
C SER A 42 -2.51 -6.95 -6.59
N HIS A 43 -2.05 -5.93 -7.31
CA HIS A 43 -0.84 -6.01 -8.14
C HIS A 43 0.38 -5.62 -7.32
N VAL A 44 1.18 -6.60 -6.95
CA VAL A 44 2.40 -6.39 -6.15
C VAL A 44 3.61 -6.36 -7.09
N VAL A 45 4.23 -5.19 -7.24
CA VAL A 45 5.32 -4.94 -8.19
C VAL A 45 6.65 -4.83 -7.46
N PHE A 46 7.60 -5.69 -7.82
CA PHE A 46 8.96 -5.66 -7.30
C PHE A 46 9.90 -5.04 -8.32
N LYS A 47 10.85 -4.21 -7.88
CA LYS A 47 11.97 -3.83 -8.74
C LYS A 47 13.01 -4.96 -8.76
N PRO A 48 13.62 -5.27 -9.92
CA PRO A 48 14.36 -6.52 -10.12
C PRO A 48 15.64 -6.65 -9.29
N ASP A 49 16.27 -5.54 -8.93
CA ASP A 49 17.52 -5.57 -8.20
C ASP A 49 17.25 -5.62 -6.69
N ASP A 50 17.43 -6.81 -6.12
CA ASP A 50 17.61 -7.06 -4.68
C ASP A 50 16.36 -6.99 -3.77
N SER A 51 15.20 -6.55 -4.30
CA SER A 51 13.96 -6.42 -3.52
C SER A 51 13.29 -7.75 -3.17
N GLU A 52 13.35 -8.75 -4.06
CA GLU A 52 12.59 -10.01 -3.88
C GLU A 52 13.05 -10.79 -2.64
N SER A 53 14.35 -10.82 -2.33
CA SER A 53 14.88 -11.53 -1.16
C SER A 53 14.44 -10.88 0.16
N ARG A 54 14.15 -9.58 0.13
CA ARG A 54 13.77 -8.73 1.27
C ARG A 54 12.26 -8.70 1.51
N ILE A 55 11.48 -9.18 0.55
CA ILE A 55 10.02 -9.16 0.61
C ILE A 55 9.49 -10.58 0.69
N ARG A 56 8.89 -10.92 1.84
CA ARG A 56 8.40 -12.27 2.10
C ARG A 56 6.90 -12.34 1.86
N ARG A 57 6.44 -13.27 1.02
CA ARG A 57 5.01 -13.55 0.84
C ARG A 57 4.54 -14.62 1.83
N LYS A 58 3.39 -14.40 2.47
CA LYS A 58 2.74 -15.37 3.36
C LYS A 58 1.25 -15.55 2.99
N PRO A 59 0.74 -16.79 2.94
CA PRO A 59 -0.61 -17.08 2.48
C PRO A 59 -1.72 -16.87 3.52
N ARG A 60 -1.36 -16.61 4.79
CA ARG A 60 -2.32 -16.52 5.90
C ARG A 60 -2.26 -15.14 6.51
N SER A 61 -3.37 -14.43 6.48
CA SER A 61 -3.50 -13.12 7.11
C SER A 61 -4.35 -13.18 8.38
N PRO A 62 -4.05 -12.35 9.40
CA PRO A 62 -5.04 -11.93 10.39
C PRO A 62 -6.17 -11.12 9.73
N GLU A 63 -7.32 -11.08 10.39
CA GLU A 63 -8.45 -10.23 10.01
C GLU A 63 -8.07 -8.74 10.10
N VAL A 64 -8.81 -7.90 9.37
CA VAL A 64 -8.69 -6.45 9.48
C VAL A 64 -9.23 -6.04 10.87
N PRO A 65 -8.48 -5.25 11.65
CA PRO A 65 -8.96 -4.78 12.95
C PRO A 65 -10.25 -3.96 12.80
N GLU A 66 -11.26 -4.26 13.62
CA GLU A 66 -12.50 -3.48 13.68
C GLU A 66 -12.31 -2.13 14.38
N GLU A 67 -11.35 -2.05 15.31
CA GLU A 67 -11.02 -0.86 16.09
C GLU A 67 -9.51 -0.59 16.10
N GLY A 68 -9.13 0.65 16.44
CA GLY A 68 -7.72 1.03 16.54
C GLY A 68 -7.00 1.05 15.20
N ILE A 69 -7.72 1.38 14.12
CA ILE A 69 -7.19 1.50 12.76
C ILE A 69 -7.40 2.92 12.23
N VAL A 70 -6.41 3.44 11.50
CA VAL A 70 -6.53 4.71 10.76
C VAL A 70 -7.03 4.41 9.36
N VAL A 71 -8.12 5.05 8.94
CA VAL A 71 -8.66 4.87 7.60
C VAL A 71 -8.30 6.09 6.75
N ILE A 72 -7.63 5.86 5.62
CA ILE A 72 -7.41 6.91 4.63
C ILE A 72 -8.69 7.06 3.81
N TYR A 73 -9.32 8.22 3.90
CA TYR A 73 -10.44 8.58 3.03
C TYR A 73 -10.02 9.68 2.07
N ALA A 74 -10.15 9.44 0.78
CA ALA A 74 -9.94 10.43 -0.26
C ALA A 74 -11.21 10.51 -1.12
N ALA A 75 -11.51 11.70 -1.63
CA ALA A 75 -12.50 11.85 -2.68
C ALA A 75 -12.10 11.02 -3.92
N ASP A 76 -13.03 10.76 -4.84
CA ASP A 76 -12.71 10.09 -6.10
C ASP A 76 -11.84 10.99 -6.99
N MET A 77 -10.53 10.96 -6.76
CA MET A 77 -9.55 11.84 -7.41
C MET A 77 -9.48 11.63 -8.93
N ARG A 78 -9.98 10.50 -9.43
CA ARG A 78 -10.11 10.24 -10.87
C ARG A 78 -11.00 11.29 -11.57
N LYS A 79 -11.99 11.84 -10.85
CA LYS A 79 -12.83 12.94 -11.37
C LYS A 79 -12.06 14.22 -11.65
N PHE A 80 -10.88 14.36 -11.06
CA PHE A 80 -10.00 15.52 -11.20
C PHE A 80 -8.74 15.21 -12.03
N ASN A 81 -8.70 14.03 -12.68
CA ASN A 81 -7.49 13.53 -13.37
C ASN A 81 -6.26 13.52 -12.45
N GLU A 82 -6.47 13.18 -11.18
CA GLU A 82 -5.46 13.12 -10.13
C GLU A 82 -5.44 11.72 -9.51
N TRP A 83 -4.29 11.33 -8.99
CA TRP A 83 -4.11 10.06 -8.28
C TRP A 83 -3.49 10.30 -6.90
N VAL A 84 -3.75 9.36 -5.99
CA VAL A 84 -3.21 9.39 -4.63
C VAL A 84 -2.10 8.36 -4.49
N GLN A 85 -0.96 8.79 -3.96
CA GLN A 85 0.12 7.93 -3.50
C GLN A 85 0.15 7.90 -1.98
N VAL A 86 0.11 6.71 -1.39
CA VAL A 86 0.35 6.53 0.04
C VAL A 86 1.75 5.96 0.22
N VAL A 87 2.59 6.69 0.95
CA VAL A 87 3.96 6.28 1.28
C VAL A 87 3.97 5.67 2.67
N ILE A 88 4.50 4.45 2.77
CA ILE A 88 4.54 3.66 4.01
C ILE A 88 5.97 3.64 4.55
N THR A 89 6.11 4.05 5.81
CA THR A 89 7.38 4.13 6.53
C THR A 89 7.63 2.91 7.42
N ASP A 90 8.74 2.94 8.17
CA ASP A 90 9.24 1.83 8.97
C ASP A 90 8.22 1.29 9.99
N ASN A 91 8.27 -0.03 10.22
CA ASN A 91 7.53 -0.79 11.24
C ASN A 91 6.00 -0.69 11.15
N MET A 92 5.46 -0.18 10.06
CA MET A 92 4.02 -0.01 9.90
C MET A 92 3.29 -1.30 9.56
N LYS A 93 2.01 -1.35 9.94
CA LYS A 93 1.03 -2.36 9.50
C LYS A 93 -0.01 -1.71 8.60
N VAL A 94 -0.22 -2.27 7.42
CA VAL A 94 -1.04 -1.66 6.38
C VAL A 94 -2.00 -2.69 5.78
N TYR A 95 -3.27 -2.33 5.71
CA TYR A 95 -4.33 -3.12 5.09
C TYR A 95 -4.79 -2.42 3.81
N CYS A 96 -4.78 -3.13 2.69
CA CYS A 96 -5.25 -2.62 1.41
C CYS A 96 -6.64 -3.20 1.11
N GLU A 97 -7.57 -2.35 0.66
CA GLU A 97 -8.92 -2.77 0.23
C GLU A 97 -8.88 -3.73 -0.98
N GLY A 98 -7.85 -3.61 -1.84
CA GLY A 98 -7.67 -4.40 -3.06
C GLY A 98 -7.57 -3.53 -4.30
N GLY A 99 -7.13 -4.07 -5.44
CA GLY A 99 -7.00 -3.30 -6.70
C GLY A 99 -5.85 -2.27 -6.74
N SER A 100 -5.31 -1.89 -5.59
CA SER A 100 -4.11 -1.06 -5.47
C SER A 100 -2.87 -1.76 -6.04
N SER A 101 -2.00 -0.96 -6.65
CA SER A 101 -0.63 -1.39 -6.94
C SER A 101 0.27 -1.09 -5.75
N VAL A 102 0.98 -2.10 -5.28
CA VAL A 102 1.98 -1.97 -4.20
C VAL A 102 3.37 -1.99 -4.81
N TYR A 103 4.10 -0.91 -4.63
CA TYR A 103 5.46 -0.71 -5.12
C TYR A 103 6.45 -0.69 -3.95
N PHE A 104 7.60 -1.31 -4.14
CA PHE A 104 8.67 -1.33 -3.15
C PHE A 104 9.87 -0.53 -3.61
N SER A 105 10.35 0.36 -2.75
CA SER A 105 11.64 1.01 -2.95
C SER A 105 12.79 0.01 -2.72
N PRO A 106 13.96 0.18 -3.35
CA PRO A 106 15.05 -0.81 -3.34
C PRO A 106 15.54 -1.23 -1.93
N ASN A 107 15.42 -0.33 -0.96
CA ASN A 107 15.89 -0.55 0.41
C ASN A 107 14.77 -0.92 1.40
N SER A 108 13.55 -1.09 0.91
CA SER A 108 12.43 -1.49 1.75
C SER A 108 12.53 -2.96 2.14
N THR A 109 11.97 -3.30 3.30
CA THR A 109 11.80 -4.68 3.74
C THR A 109 10.38 -4.87 4.21
N ALA A 110 9.73 -5.94 3.75
CA ALA A 110 8.32 -6.15 4.03
C ALA A 110 7.93 -7.62 4.11
N THR A 111 6.86 -7.89 4.85
CA THR A 111 6.10 -9.13 4.75
C THR A 111 4.76 -8.82 4.12
N VAL A 112 4.50 -9.42 2.97
CA VAL A 112 3.22 -9.32 2.24
C VAL A 112 2.37 -10.52 2.60
N TYR A 113 1.26 -10.26 3.27
CA TYR A 113 0.22 -11.22 3.62
C TYR A 113 -0.89 -11.15 2.58
N GLN A 114 -1.16 -12.26 1.90
CA GLN A 114 -2.19 -12.32 0.88
C GLN A 114 -3.54 -12.67 1.52
N LEU A 115 -4.53 -11.78 1.41
CA LEU A 115 -5.90 -12.02 1.89
C LEU A 115 -6.63 -12.94 0.90
N LEU A 116 -7.28 -13.98 1.43
CA LEU A 116 -8.07 -14.95 0.64
C LEU A 116 -9.41 -14.39 0.13
N LYS A 117 -9.83 -13.22 0.65
CA LYS A 117 -11.05 -12.52 0.25
C LYS A 117 -10.78 -11.02 0.18
N ASN A 118 -11.53 -10.32 -0.66
CA ASN A 118 -11.54 -8.86 -0.65
C ASN A 118 -12.03 -8.37 0.71
N VAL A 119 -11.42 -7.30 1.22
CA VAL A 119 -11.95 -6.59 2.39
C VAL A 119 -13.08 -5.71 1.87
N VAL A 120 -14.26 -5.84 2.45
CA VAL A 120 -15.46 -5.06 2.11
C VAL A 120 -15.53 -3.84 3.02
#